data_AF-A0A7G1I8R9-F1
#
_entry.id   AF-A0A7G1I8R9-F1
#
_cell.length_a   1.000
_cell.length_b   1.000
_cell.length_c   1.000
_cell.angle_alpha   90.00
_cell.angle_beta   90.00
_cell.angle_gamma   90.00
#
_symmetry.space_group_name_H-M   'P 1'
#
loop_
_entity.id
_entity.type
_entity.pdbx_description
1 polymer ?
#
loop_
_entity_poly.entity_id
_entity_poly.type
_entity_poly.pdbx_seq_one_letter_code
_entity_poly.pdbx_strand_id
1 'polypeptide(L)'
;MADVVAKSGASIGSIYHHFGGKSELFLAIFEQLADDVERRIEAAMQHALRTGPDGADPRHALQLHVRAYLEAMWDNRCRARVLSSGDTPAGFETVRRDRMSAAFRRLLAVLPPDTSLRSQLLSRLLMATIAESSLMIADCENPDDVAPIIDTAIEWIARLTK
;
A
#
# COMPACT_ATOMS: atom_id res chain seq x y z
N MET A 1 17.81 5.96 15.87
CA MET A 1 18.17 4.64 16.45
C MET A 1 18.24 4.71 17.97
N ALA A 2 18.89 5.72 18.55
CA ALA A 2 18.87 5.95 20.00
C ALA A 2 17.43 6.01 20.58
N ASP A 3 16.51 6.73 19.94
CA ASP A 3 15.11 6.79 20.40
C ASP A 3 14.39 5.43 20.34
N VAL A 4 14.73 4.58 19.36
CA VAL A 4 14.17 3.23 19.24
C VAL A 4 14.68 2.35 20.38
N VAL A 5 15.99 2.41 20.68
CA VAL A 5 16.59 1.72 21.83
C VAL A 5 15.92 2.18 23.13
N ALA A 6 15.81 3.49 23.33
CA ALA A 6 15.25 4.08 24.54
C ALA A 6 13.77 3.71 24.75
N LYS A 7 12.96 3.69 23.68
CA LYS A 7 11.52 3.39 23.74
C LYS A 7 11.20 1.90 23.72
N SER A 8 12.04 1.05 23.13
CA SER A 8 11.79 -0.40 23.03
C SER A 8 12.17 -1.17 24.29
N GLY A 9 13.02 -0.60 25.16
CA GLY A 9 13.60 -1.32 26.30
C GLY A 9 14.64 -2.38 25.90
N ALA A 10 14.90 -2.55 24.60
CA ALA A 10 15.94 -3.44 24.10
C ALA A 10 17.32 -2.77 24.19
N SER A 11 18.37 -3.56 24.41
CA SER A 11 19.74 -3.04 24.33
C SER A 11 20.10 -2.66 22.89
N ILE A 12 21.05 -1.73 22.74
CA ILE A 12 21.58 -1.39 21.41
C ILE A 12 22.14 -2.64 20.71
N GLY A 13 22.84 -3.51 21.44
CA GLY A 13 23.39 -4.76 20.92
C GLY A 13 22.32 -5.71 20.39
N SER A 14 21.17 -5.82 21.09
CA SER A 14 20.05 -6.67 20.67
C SER A 14 19.41 -6.18 19.37
N ILE A 15 19.22 -4.87 19.20
CA ILE A 15 18.64 -4.32 17.97
C ILE A 15 19.60 -4.50 16.79
N TYR A 16 20.89 -4.25 16.99
CA TYR A 16 21.89 -4.52 15.95
C TYR A 16 22.01 -6.01 15.63
N HIS A 17 21.86 -6.90 16.61
CA HIS A 17 21.87 -8.34 16.35
C HIS A 17 20.65 -8.80 15.54
N HIS A 18 19.46 -8.28 15.83
CA HIS A 18 18.22 -8.70 15.14
C HIS A 18 18.02 -8.07 13.77
N PHE A 19 18.34 -6.79 13.63
CA PHE A 19 18.10 -6.08 12.38
C PHE A 19 19.40 -5.82 11.63
N GLY A 20 20.52 -5.54 12.29
CA GLY A 20 21.77 -5.16 11.60
C GLY A 20 21.95 -3.65 11.48
N GLY A 21 20.89 -2.85 11.68
CA GLY A 21 20.98 -1.40 11.64
C GLY A 21 19.64 -0.71 11.36
N LYS A 22 19.70 0.61 11.10
CA LYS A 22 18.52 1.42 10.73
C LYS A 22 17.96 0.98 9.36
N SER A 23 18.83 0.66 8.40
CA SER A 23 18.44 0.24 7.05
C SER A 23 17.58 -1.02 7.06
N GLU A 24 18.06 -2.05 7.73
CA GLU A 24 17.40 -3.34 7.83
C GLU A 24 16.16 -3.27 8.73
N LEU A 25 16.16 -2.42 9.75
CA LEU A 25 14.96 -2.15 10.54
C LEU A 25 13.85 -1.53 9.68
N PHE A 26 14.17 -0.55 8.82
CA PHE A 26 13.19 0.04 7.89
C PHE A 26 12.67 -0.98 6.88
N LEU A 27 13.56 -1.83 6.34
CA LEU A 27 13.15 -2.93 5.46
C LEU A 27 12.22 -3.91 6.16
N ALA A 28 12.52 -4.30 7.41
CA ALA A 28 11.66 -5.18 8.19
C ALA A 28 10.27 -4.56 8.46
N ILE A 29 10.22 -3.26 8.78
CA ILE A 29 8.94 -2.54 8.96
C ILE A 29 8.15 -2.52 7.64
N PHE A 30 8.82 -2.30 6.51
CA PHE A 30 8.20 -2.30 5.19
C PHE A 30 7.69 -3.69 4.80
N GLU A 31 8.44 -4.75 5.07
CA GLU A 31 8.05 -6.13 4.79
C GLU A 31 6.83 -6.53 5.63
N GLN A 32 6.85 -6.25 6.93
CA GLN A 32 5.67 -6.49 7.78
C GLN A 32 4.45 -5.68 7.33
N LEU A 33 4.62 -4.43 6.89
CA LEU A 33 3.51 -3.66 6.33
C LEU A 33 2.97 -4.31 5.04
N ALA A 34 3.87 -4.73 4.14
CA ALA A 34 3.49 -5.36 2.88
C ALA A 34 2.73 -6.67 3.11
N ASP A 35 3.19 -7.52 4.02
CA ASP A 35 2.54 -8.78 4.38
C ASP A 35 1.14 -8.55 4.96
N ASP A 36 0.98 -7.54 5.83
CA ASP A 36 -0.31 -7.22 6.44
C ASP A 36 -1.32 -6.71 5.40
N VAL A 37 -0.84 -5.88 4.47
CA VAL A 37 -1.62 -5.39 3.33
C VAL A 37 -2.03 -6.55 2.41
N GLU A 38 -1.11 -7.44 2.06
CA GLU A 38 -1.38 -8.60 1.20
C GLU A 38 -2.44 -9.52 1.83
N ARG A 39 -2.30 -9.84 3.13
CA ARG A 39 -3.29 -10.65 3.85
C ARG A 39 -4.68 -10.00 3.88
N ARG A 40 -4.76 -8.68 4.03
CA ARG A 40 -6.04 -7.96 4.04
C ARG A 40 -6.73 -7.98 2.68
N ILE A 41 -5.94 -7.83 1.61
CA ILE A 41 -6.41 -7.91 0.22
C ILE A 41 -6.88 -9.33 -0.10
N GLU A 42 -6.07 -10.34 0.24
CA GLU A 42 -6.43 -11.74 0.00
C GLU A 42 -7.73 -12.10 0.72
N ALA A 43 -7.88 -11.74 2.00
CA ALA A 43 -9.09 -11.98 2.76
C ALA A 43 -10.33 -11.33 2.11
N ALA A 44 -10.20 -10.10 1.60
CA ALA A 44 -11.29 -9.39 0.92
C ALA A 44 -11.67 -10.06 -0.41
N MET A 45 -10.67 -10.44 -1.22
CA MET A 45 -10.90 -11.13 -2.50
C MET A 45 -11.52 -12.50 -2.29
N GLN A 46 -11.04 -13.29 -1.33
CA GLN A 46 -11.59 -14.60 -0.97
C GLN A 46 -13.03 -14.47 -0.45
N HIS A 47 -13.34 -13.44 0.32
CA HIS A 47 -14.71 -13.17 0.74
C HIS A 47 -15.62 -12.91 -0.45
N ALA A 48 -15.22 -12.01 -1.36
CA ALA A 48 -16.00 -11.69 -2.55
C ALA A 48 -16.20 -12.88 -3.49
N LEU A 49 -15.22 -13.77 -3.64
CA LEU A 49 -15.37 -15.01 -4.41
C LEU A 49 -16.41 -15.96 -3.81
N ARG A 50 -16.57 -15.99 -2.48
CA ARG A 50 -17.55 -16.86 -1.82
C ARG A 50 -18.97 -16.30 -1.81
N THR A 51 -19.11 -14.97 -1.75
CA THR A 51 -20.41 -14.29 -1.58
C THR A 51 -20.92 -13.61 -2.83
N GLY A 52 -20.06 -13.43 -3.84
CA GLY A 52 -20.37 -12.74 -5.08
C GLY A 52 -21.03 -13.64 -6.13
N PRO A 53 -21.65 -13.04 -7.16
CA PRO A 53 -22.13 -13.77 -8.31
C PRO A 53 -20.96 -14.37 -9.12
N ASP A 54 -21.21 -15.50 -9.79
CA ASP A 54 -20.24 -16.13 -10.69
C ASP A 54 -19.82 -15.15 -11.80
N GLY A 55 -18.50 -15.01 -12.01
CA GLY A 55 -17.93 -14.17 -13.07
C GLY A 55 -17.81 -12.68 -12.72
N ALA A 56 -17.13 -12.37 -11.61
CA ALA A 56 -16.88 -10.99 -11.19
C ALA A 56 -16.20 -10.15 -12.29
N ASP A 57 -16.77 -8.97 -12.58
CA ASP A 57 -16.20 -7.97 -13.49
C ASP A 57 -14.77 -7.60 -13.05
N PRO A 58 -13.74 -7.70 -13.92
CA PRO A 58 -12.36 -7.31 -13.62
C PRO A 58 -12.24 -5.90 -13.01
N ARG A 59 -13.13 -4.98 -13.41
CA ARG A 59 -13.19 -3.63 -12.84
C ARG A 59 -13.66 -3.65 -11.40
N HIS A 60 -14.67 -4.44 -11.09
CA HIS A 60 -15.15 -4.59 -9.72
C HIS A 60 -14.08 -5.23 -8.82
N ALA A 61 -13.35 -6.22 -9.34
CA ALA A 61 -12.21 -6.82 -8.64
C ALA A 61 -11.10 -5.79 -8.35
N LEU A 62 -10.77 -4.91 -9.31
CA LEU A 62 -9.83 -3.80 -9.12
C LEU A 62 -10.29 -2.85 -8.00
N GLN A 63 -11.56 -2.44 -8.02
CA GLN A 63 -12.13 -1.54 -7.00
C GLN A 63 -12.08 -2.17 -5.61
N LEU A 64 -12.43 -3.46 -5.48
CA LEU A 64 -12.36 -4.19 -4.22
C LEU A 64 -10.92 -4.29 -3.69
N HIS A 65 -9.97 -4.59 -4.58
CA HIS A 65 -8.57 -4.68 -4.23
C HIS A 65 -8.03 -3.33 -3.73
N VAL A 66 -8.33 -2.23 -4.43
CA VAL A 66 -7.94 -0.87 -3.99
C VAL A 66 -8.58 -0.52 -2.65
N ARG A 67 -9.86 -0.85 -2.45
CA ARG A 67 -10.54 -0.64 -1.16
C ARG A 67 -9.79 -1.35 -0.03
N ALA A 68 -9.54 -2.66 -0.19
CA ALA A 68 -8.86 -3.45 0.82
C ALA A 68 -7.42 -2.96 1.08
N TYR A 69 -6.70 -2.53 0.03
CA TYR A 69 -5.39 -1.90 0.16
C TYR A 69 -5.45 -0.62 1.01
N LEU A 70 -6.36 0.31 0.70
CA LEU A 70 -6.48 1.58 1.41
C LEU A 70 -6.97 1.41 2.86
N GLU A 71 -7.87 0.47 3.11
CA GLU A 71 -8.27 0.06 4.47
C GLU A 71 -7.08 -0.50 5.25
N ALA A 72 -6.25 -1.36 4.62
CA ALA A 72 -5.05 -1.88 5.25
C ALA A 72 -4.02 -0.77 5.56
N MET A 73 -3.91 0.25 4.71
CA MET A 73 -3.03 1.39 4.96
C MET A 73 -3.49 2.20 6.18
N TRP A 74 -4.80 2.33 6.40
CA TRP A 74 -5.35 2.92 7.62
C TRP A 74 -5.04 2.08 8.87
N ASP A 75 -5.32 0.77 8.81
CA ASP A 75 -5.05 -0.16 9.92
C ASP A 75 -3.57 -0.13 10.33
N ASN A 76 -2.69 0.19 9.39
CA ASN A 76 -1.24 0.23 9.55
C ASN A 76 -0.63 1.63 9.49
N ARG A 77 -1.45 2.69 9.67
CA ARG A 77 -1.06 4.10 9.43
C ARG A 77 0.22 4.54 10.14
N CYS A 78 0.47 4.05 11.35
CA CYS A 78 1.69 4.40 12.09
C CYS A 78 2.97 3.91 11.38
N ARG A 79 2.95 2.68 10.85
CA ARG A 79 4.06 2.15 10.04
C ARG A 79 4.17 2.91 8.73
N ALA A 80 3.04 3.14 8.05
CA ALA A 80 3.00 3.88 6.80
C ALA A 80 3.60 5.29 6.91
N ARG A 81 3.26 6.03 7.98
CA ARG A 81 3.84 7.35 8.31
C ARG A 81 5.34 7.27 8.53
N VAL A 82 5.83 6.31 9.31
CA VAL A 82 7.29 6.14 9.54
C VAL A 82 8.03 5.92 8.21
N LEU A 83 7.51 5.05 7.35
CA LEU A 83 8.12 4.72 6.07
C LEU A 83 8.01 5.86 5.03
N SER A 84 7.16 6.86 5.27
CA SER A 84 6.93 8.02 4.38
C SER A 84 7.41 9.34 4.98
N SER A 85 8.07 9.31 6.14
CA SER A 85 8.47 10.49 6.93
C SER A 85 9.61 11.31 6.32
N GLY A 86 10.26 10.82 5.25
CA GLY A 86 11.45 11.43 4.66
C GLY A 86 12.76 11.18 5.42
N ASP A 87 12.73 10.76 6.70
CA ASP A 87 13.92 10.31 7.46
C ASP A 87 14.22 8.81 7.25
N THR A 88 14.30 8.42 5.99
CA THR A 88 14.56 7.03 5.60
C THR A 88 16.05 6.78 5.34
N PRO A 89 16.57 5.57 5.60
CA PRO A 89 17.94 5.19 5.25
C PRO A 89 18.25 5.34 3.75
N ALA A 90 19.54 5.54 3.42
CA ALA A 90 19.97 5.64 2.03
C ALA A 90 19.54 4.40 1.22
N GLY A 91 18.97 4.62 0.03
CA GLY A 91 18.51 3.55 -0.86
C GLY A 91 17.15 2.93 -0.51
N PHE A 92 16.62 3.14 0.71
CA PHE A 92 15.33 2.59 1.13
C PHE A 92 14.20 3.02 0.20
N GLU A 93 14.13 4.31 -0.14
CA GLU A 93 13.04 4.83 -0.98
C GLU A 93 13.07 4.30 -2.40
N THR A 94 14.24 3.96 -2.93
CA THR A 94 14.36 3.28 -4.23
C THR A 94 13.77 1.89 -4.14
N VAL A 95 14.17 1.10 -3.14
CA VAL A 95 13.65 -0.26 -2.91
C VAL A 95 12.13 -0.26 -2.72
N ARG A 96 11.62 0.66 -1.87
CA ARG A 96 10.19 0.80 -1.60
C ARG A 96 9.42 1.11 -2.88
N ARG A 97 9.88 2.12 -3.65
CA ARG A 97 9.25 2.51 -4.91
C ARG A 97 9.23 1.39 -5.93
N ASP A 98 10.31 0.63 -6.06
CA ASP A 98 10.40 -0.49 -6.99
C ASP A 98 9.44 -1.63 -6.63
N ARG A 99 9.37 -2.00 -5.34
CA ARG A 99 8.41 -3.02 -4.87
C ARG A 99 6.96 -2.57 -5.02
N MET A 100 6.64 -1.32 -4.66
CA MET A 100 5.29 -0.76 -4.85
C MET A 100 4.90 -0.70 -6.33
N SER A 101 5.81 -0.27 -7.20
CA SER A 101 5.59 -0.24 -8.64
C SER A 101 5.33 -1.64 -9.20
N ALA A 102 6.05 -2.65 -8.73
CA ALA A 102 5.83 -4.04 -9.13
C ALA A 102 4.45 -4.56 -8.66
N ALA A 103 4.08 -4.28 -7.40
CA ALA A 103 2.78 -4.67 -6.85
C ALA A 103 1.62 -4.01 -7.62
N PHE A 104 1.69 -2.71 -7.88
CA PHE A 104 0.64 -2.02 -8.63
C PHE A 104 0.57 -2.45 -10.10
N ARG A 105 1.70 -2.78 -10.74
CA ARG A 105 1.64 -3.38 -12.08
C ARG A 105 0.92 -4.73 -12.09
N ARG A 106 1.10 -5.56 -11.07
CA ARG A 106 0.36 -6.83 -10.93
C ARG A 106 -1.13 -6.58 -10.74
N LEU A 107 -1.50 -5.60 -9.91
CA LEU A 107 -2.89 -5.18 -9.73
C LEU A 107 -3.53 -4.72 -11.05
N LEU A 108 -2.83 -3.88 -11.81
CA LEU A 108 -3.35 -3.30 -13.05
C LEU A 108 -3.31 -4.26 -14.25
N ALA A 109 -2.68 -5.43 -14.12
CA ALA A 109 -2.65 -6.46 -15.17
C ALA A 109 -4.04 -7.07 -15.48
N VAL A 110 -5.05 -6.79 -14.66
CA VAL A 110 -6.46 -7.14 -14.94
C VAL A 110 -7.06 -6.30 -16.07
N LEU A 111 -6.45 -5.17 -16.40
CA LEU A 111 -6.84 -4.33 -17.53
C LEU A 111 -6.29 -4.93 -18.84
N PRO A 112 -6.95 -4.71 -19.99
CA PRO A 112 -6.50 -5.23 -21.26
C PRO A 112 -5.05 -4.82 -21.56
N PRO A 113 -4.18 -5.75 -22.01
CA PRO A 113 -2.82 -5.42 -22.36
C PRO A 113 -2.83 -4.48 -23.58
N ASP A 114 -2.44 -3.23 -23.35
CA ASP A 114 -2.28 -2.22 -24.39
C ASP A 114 -0.95 -1.48 -24.19
N THR A 115 -0.13 -1.48 -25.23
CA THR A 115 1.21 -0.86 -25.24
C THR A 115 1.17 0.60 -25.67
N SER A 116 -0.01 1.14 -26.02
CA SER A 116 -0.17 2.53 -26.40
C SER A 116 0.31 3.48 -25.31
N LEU A 117 0.79 4.67 -25.72
CA LEU A 117 1.16 5.74 -24.79
C LEU A 117 -0.02 6.13 -23.88
N ARG A 118 -1.25 5.99 -24.37
CA ARG A 118 -2.48 6.23 -23.60
C ARG A 118 -2.60 5.25 -22.44
N SER A 119 -2.44 3.95 -22.68
CA SER A 119 -2.54 2.94 -21.62
C SER A 119 -1.38 2.97 -20.64
N GLN A 120 -0.18 3.34 -21.11
CA GLN A 120 0.95 3.64 -20.22
C GLN A 120 0.67 4.84 -19.32
N LEU A 121 0.10 5.93 -19.86
CA LEU A 121 -0.28 7.10 -19.07
C LEU A 121 -1.39 6.77 -18.07
N LEU A 122 -2.42 6.03 -18.51
CA LEU A 122 -3.51 5.57 -17.64
C LEU A 122 -2.97 4.77 -16.45
N SER A 123 -2.07 3.83 -16.70
CA SER A 123 -1.46 3.02 -15.64
C SER A 123 -0.69 3.89 -14.63
N ARG A 124 0.04 4.90 -15.10
CA ARG A 124 0.73 5.87 -14.23
C ARG A 124 -0.24 6.72 -13.42
N LEU A 125 -1.33 7.19 -14.02
CA LEU A 125 -2.37 7.95 -13.33
C LEU A 125 -3.06 7.13 -12.24
N LEU A 126 -3.37 5.85 -12.53
CA LEU A 126 -3.95 4.93 -11.55
C LEU A 126 -2.99 4.66 -10.39
N MET A 127 -1.72 4.36 -10.69
CA MET A 127 -0.69 4.17 -9.66
C MET A 127 -0.53 5.42 -8.79
N ALA A 128 -0.48 6.61 -9.39
CA ALA A 128 -0.39 7.87 -8.64
C ALA A 128 -1.62 8.09 -7.77
N THR A 129 -2.83 7.86 -8.28
CA THR A 129 -4.07 7.99 -7.52
C THR A 129 -4.08 7.08 -6.29
N ILE A 130 -3.68 5.82 -6.44
CA ILE A 130 -3.61 4.86 -5.32
C ILE A 130 -2.53 5.28 -4.30
N ALA A 131 -1.35 5.69 -4.78
CA ALA A 131 -0.24 6.11 -3.92
C ALA A 131 -0.55 7.38 -3.12
N GLU A 132 -1.12 8.41 -3.75
CA GLU A 132 -1.47 9.65 -3.07
C GLU A 132 -2.63 9.43 -2.09
N SER A 133 -3.61 8.60 -2.44
CA SER A 133 -4.70 8.25 -1.53
C SER A 133 -4.19 7.52 -0.28
N SER A 134 -3.20 6.63 -0.42
CA SER A 134 -2.63 5.92 0.73
C SER A 134 -1.79 6.81 1.63
N LEU A 135 -1.07 7.78 1.07
CA LEU A 135 -0.37 8.81 1.85
C LEU A 135 -1.37 9.68 2.62
N MET A 136 -2.44 10.14 1.96
CA MET A 136 -3.50 10.92 2.61
C MET A 136 -4.17 10.15 3.77
N ILE A 137 -4.47 8.86 3.58
CA ILE A 137 -5.02 7.99 4.63
C ILE A 137 -4.02 7.78 5.76
N ALA A 138 -2.73 7.58 5.45
CA ALA A 138 -1.71 7.42 6.48
C ALA A 138 -1.65 8.66 7.37
N ASP A 139 -1.88 9.86 6.81
CA ASP A 139 -1.87 11.12 7.53
C ASP A 139 -3.18 11.48 8.24
N CYS A 140 -4.28 10.75 8.00
CA CYS A 140 -5.55 10.99 8.68
C CYS A 140 -5.44 10.81 10.21
N GLU A 141 -6.00 11.77 10.96
CA GLU A 141 -6.15 11.70 12.41
C GLU A 141 -7.51 11.11 12.79
N ASN A 142 -8.57 11.61 12.15
CA ASN A 142 -9.95 11.19 12.37
C ASN A 142 -10.31 9.96 11.51
N PRO A 143 -10.79 8.86 12.12
CA PRO A 143 -11.29 7.70 11.39
C PRO A 143 -12.42 8.02 10.40
N ASP A 144 -13.24 9.03 10.68
CA ASP A 144 -14.40 9.37 9.84
C ASP A 144 -13.99 9.93 8.46
N ASP A 145 -12.75 10.43 8.32
CA ASP A 145 -12.24 10.97 7.05
C ASP A 145 -11.81 9.86 6.07
N VAL A 146 -11.57 8.65 6.57
CA VAL A 146 -10.98 7.54 5.81
C VAL A 146 -11.94 7.03 4.73
N ALA A 147 -13.20 6.77 5.10
CA ALA A 147 -14.19 6.25 4.16
C ALA A 147 -14.46 7.21 2.97
N PRO A 148 -14.66 8.53 3.18
CA PRO A 148 -14.77 9.49 2.10
C PRO A 148 -13.58 9.49 1.13
N ILE A 149 -12.34 9.36 1.64
CA ILE A 149 -11.14 9.32 0.80
C ILE A 149 -11.14 8.05 -0.06
N ILE A 150 -11.43 6.89 0.55
CA ILE A 150 -11.49 5.61 -0.14
C ILE A 150 -12.55 5.63 -1.24
N ASP A 151 -13.75 6.12 -0.92
CA ASP A 151 -14.87 6.16 -1.86
C ASP A 151 -14.56 7.10 -3.03
N THR A 152 -13.95 8.26 -2.76
CA THR A 152 -13.51 9.21 -3.80
C THR A 152 -12.43 8.60 -4.69
N ALA A 153 -11.42 7.93 -4.12
CA ALA A 153 -10.35 7.29 -4.89
C ALA A 153 -10.91 6.21 -5.82
N ILE A 154 -11.84 5.38 -5.33
CA ILE A 154 -12.51 4.34 -6.11
C ILE A 154 -13.37 4.94 -7.22
N GLU A 155 -14.09 6.04 -6.95
CA GLU A 155 -14.87 6.74 -7.96
C GLU A 155 -13.98 7.22 -9.12
N TRP A 156 -12.84 7.85 -8.82
CA TRP A 156 -11.90 8.32 -9.85
C TRP A 156 -11.29 7.16 -10.65
N ILE A 157 -10.90 6.08 -9.99
CA ILE A 157 -10.40 4.87 -10.65
C ILE A 157 -11.47 4.28 -11.57
N ALA A 158 -12.73 4.24 -11.13
CA ALA A 158 -13.85 3.77 -11.94
C ALA A 158 -14.04 4.64 -13.19
N ARG A 159 -13.98 5.97 -13.06
CA ARG A 159 -14.08 6.92 -14.18
C ARG A 159 -12.94 6.79 -15.18
N LEU A 160 -11.71 6.58 -14.70
CA LEU A 160 -10.50 6.47 -15.53
C LEU A 160 -10.43 5.16 -16.33
N THR A 161 -11.09 4.11 -15.84
CA THR A 161 -11.07 2.80 -16.48
C THR A 161 -12.25 2.56 -17.41
N LYS A 162 -13.22 3.50 -17.52
CA LYS A 162 -14.44 3.36 -18.32
C LYS A 162 -14.16 3.08 -19.79
#